data_AF-A0A103XF43-F1
#
_entry.id   AF-A0A103XF43-F1
#
_cell.length_a   1.000
_cell.length_b   1.000
_cell.length_c   1.000
_cell.angle_alpha   90.00
_cell.angle_beta   90.00
_cell.angle_gamma   90.00
#
_symmetry.space_group_name_H-M   'P 1'
#
loop_
_entity.id
_entity.type
_entity.pdbx_description
1 polymer ?
#
loop_
_entity_poly.entity_id
_entity_poly.type
_entity_poly.pdbx_seq_one_letter_code
_entity_poly.pdbx_strand_id
1 'polypeptide(L)'
;MAEISRKIDVDKLISYSDDLVQLLKDEKDINDLNHCVEKTDALRSRCRSDHAVVQSSLEDRPMQAKNRSCKGRSCFRCRAITNQIKDLEEQRSTIEERRQVLKKLKQDEVKAQIIPDLNDKSKISGHIVDKEKKMVEKLEVNSEEMGDFDACNASWKMDLDYVSLTVLVEVSVDR
;
A
#
# COMPACT_ATOMS: atom_id res chain seq x y z
N MET A 1 7.56 -41.87 -14.40
CA MET A 1 8.61 -42.47 -13.56
C MET A 1 8.58 -43.96 -13.81
N ALA A 2 9.51 -44.51 -14.59
CA ALA A 2 9.53 -45.93 -14.95
C ALA A 2 10.17 -46.73 -13.80
N GLU A 3 9.44 -47.68 -13.23
CA GLU A 3 10.03 -48.66 -12.31
C GLU A 3 11.00 -49.55 -13.09
N ILE A 4 12.28 -49.45 -12.74
CA ILE A 4 13.30 -50.38 -13.21
C ILE A 4 13.13 -51.65 -12.37
N SER A 5 12.31 -52.58 -12.85
CA SER A 5 12.25 -53.94 -12.32
C SER A 5 13.58 -54.64 -12.62
N ARG A 6 14.53 -54.53 -11.69
CA ARG A 6 15.79 -55.28 -11.76
C ARG A 6 15.48 -56.75 -11.51
N LYS A 7 15.53 -57.57 -12.57
CA LYS A 7 15.54 -59.03 -12.43
C LYS A 7 16.84 -59.42 -11.70
N ILE A 8 16.71 -59.88 -10.46
CA ILE A 8 17.83 -60.43 -9.70
C ILE A 8 18.11 -61.83 -10.22
N ASP A 9 19.36 -62.07 -10.56
CA ASP A 9 19.86 -63.40 -10.92
C ASP A 9 19.84 -64.31 -9.69
N VAL A 10 19.12 -65.43 -9.79
CA VAL A 10 18.89 -66.35 -8.68
C VAL A 10 20.18 -67.07 -8.28
N ASP A 11 21.02 -67.43 -9.24
CA ASP A 11 22.29 -68.10 -8.94
C ASP A 11 23.23 -67.17 -8.18
N LYS A 12 23.20 -65.88 -8.53
CA LYS A 12 23.95 -64.83 -7.82
C LYS A 12 23.40 -64.58 -6.41
N LEU A 13 22.08 -64.68 -6.22
CA LEU A 13 21.47 -64.57 -4.90
C LEU A 13 21.86 -65.77 -4.02
N ILE A 14 21.89 -66.98 -4.59
CA ILE A 14 22.33 -68.20 -3.91
C ILE A 14 23.81 -68.06 -3.52
N SER A 15 24.69 -67.60 -4.41
CA SER A 15 26.10 -67.41 -4.08
C SER A 15 26.31 -66.40 -2.94
N TYR A 16 25.57 -65.29 -2.93
CA TYR A 16 25.65 -64.32 -1.83
C TYR A 16 25.14 -64.88 -0.50
N SER A 17 24.14 -65.77 -0.54
CA SER A 17 23.67 -66.48 0.65
C SER A 17 24.76 -67.38 1.21
N ASP A 18 25.44 -68.15 0.35
CA ASP A 18 26.51 -69.05 0.77
C ASP A 18 27.69 -68.27 1.39
N ASP A 19 28.08 -67.15 0.77
CA ASP A 19 29.11 -66.25 1.31
C ASP A 19 28.73 -65.72 2.70
N LEU A 20 27.46 -65.35 2.91
CA LEU A 20 26.98 -64.84 4.20
C LEU A 20 26.96 -65.93 5.27
N VAL A 21 26.53 -67.15 4.92
CA VAL A 21 26.57 -68.31 5.81
C VAL A 21 28.01 -68.66 6.18
N GLN A 22 28.95 -68.53 5.23
CA GLN A 22 30.36 -68.75 5.49
C GLN A 22 30.98 -67.66 6.39
N LEU A 23 30.58 -66.40 6.21
CA LEU A 23 31.03 -65.26 7.02
C LEU A 23 30.50 -65.26 8.46
N LEU A 24 29.32 -65.85 8.70
CA LEU A 24 28.67 -65.93 10.01
C LEU A 24 28.70 -67.36 10.57
N LYS A 25 29.67 -68.16 10.12
CA LYS A 25 29.75 -69.57 10.45
C LYS A 25 30.11 -69.82 11.91
N ASP A 26 31.00 -69.00 12.47
CA ASP A 26 31.49 -69.17 13.82
C ASP A 26 30.75 -68.23 14.79
N GLU A 27 30.44 -68.73 15.99
CA GLU A 27 29.79 -67.96 17.05
C GLU A 27 30.59 -66.69 17.41
N LYS A 28 31.92 -66.75 17.25
CA LYS A 28 32.81 -65.60 17.45
C LYS A 28 32.48 -64.45 16.49
N ASP A 29 32.23 -64.72 15.22
CA ASP A 29 31.94 -63.69 14.22
C ASP A 29 30.62 -62.98 14.52
N ILE A 30 29.63 -63.74 15.01
CA ILE A 30 28.34 -63.21 15.47
C ILE A 30 28.53 -62.31 16.70
N ASN A 31 29.36 -62.72 17.66
CA ASN A 31 29.66 -61.95 18.85
C ASN A 31 30.44 -60.66 18.53
N ASP A 32 31.41 -60.73 17.61
CA ASP A 32 32.18 -59.57 17.15
C ASP A 32 31.28 -58.56 16.41
N LEU A 33 30.34 -59.04 15.60
CA LEU A 33 29.34 -58.20 14.93
C LEU A 33 28.40 -57.54 15.94
N ASN A 34 27.88 -58.30 16.92
CA ASN A 34 27.01 -57.75 17.97
C ASN A 34 27.72 -56.65 18.78
N HIS A 35 28.96 -56.89 19.19
CA HIS A 35 29.76 -55.89 19.89
C HIS A 35 30.00 -54.63 19.02
N CYS A 36 30.18 -54.80 17.71
CA CYS A 36 30.29 -53.68 16.77
C CYS A 36 28.99 -52.86 16.68
N VAL A 37 27.84 -53.54 16.64
CA VAL A 37 26.52 -52.91 16.62
C VAL A 37 26.27 -52.13 17.91
N GLU A 38 26.52 -52.73 19.07
CA GLU A 38 26.37 -52.08 20.38
C GLU A 38 27.24 -50.82 20.50
N LYS A 39 28.51 -50.92 20.07
CA LYS A 39 29.42 -49.78 20.05
C LYS A 39 28.93 -48.66 19.13
N THR A 40 28.38 -49.02 17.97
CA THR A 40 27.82 -48.06 17.02
C THR A 40 26.57 -47.37 17.59
N ASP A 41 25.70 -48.11 18.27
CA ASP A 41 24.51 -47.54 18.91
C ASP A 41 24.86 -46.64 20.09
N ALA A 42 25.86 -47.00 20.89
CA ALA A 42 26.38 -46.14 21.95
C ALA A 42 26.93 -44.82 21.39
N LEU A 43 27.71 -44.88 20.32
CA LEU A 43 28.23 -43.68 19.64
C LEU A 43 27.10 -42.84 19.02
N ARG A 44 26.12 -43.48 18.39
CA ARG A 44 24.94 -42.81 17.82
C ARG A 44 24.13 -42.09 18.90
N SER A 45 23.92 -42.74 20.04
CA SER A 45 23.24 -42.15 21.20
C SER A 45 24.01 -40.94 21.73
N ARG A 46 25.33 -41.06 21.88
CA ARG A 46 26.20 -39.96 22.31
C ARG A 46 26.16 -38.78 21.33
N CYS A 47 26.31 -39.02 20.03
CA CYS A 47 26.20 -37.96 19.01
C CYS A 47 24.84 -37.26 19.04
N ARG A 48 23.74 -38.00 19.23
CA ARG A 48 22.40 -37.40 19.37
C ARG A 48 22.30 -36.52 20.60
N SER A 49 22.87 -36.95 21.73
CA SER A 49 22.92 -36.16 22.96
C SER A 49 23.77 -34.90 22.79
N ASP A 50 24.98 -35.03 22.25
CA ASP A 50 25.89 -33.92 21.99
C ASP A 50 25.25 -32.89 21.03
N HIS A 51 24.60 -33.38 19.96
CA HIS A 51 23.84 -32.53 19.05
C HIS A 51 22.71 -31.78 19.76
N ALA A 52 21.93 -32.46 20.62
CA ALA A 52 20.86 -31.83 21.38
C ALA A 52 21.37 -30.73 22.33
N VAL A 53 22.53 -30.96 22.97
CA VAL A 53 23.19 -29.96 23.85
C VAL A 53 23.69 -28.75 23.06
N VAL A 54 24.29 -28.97 21.89
CA VAL A 54 24.74 -27.88 21.01
C VAL A 54 23.54 -27.11 20.46
N GLN A 55 22.50 -27.81 20.01
CA GLN A 55 21.28 -27.21 19.48
C GLN A 55 20.58 -26.35 20.54
N SER A 56 20.42 -26.85 21.77
CA SER A 56 19.84 -26.06 22.86
C SER A 56 20.73 -24.85 23.19
N SER A 57 22.05 -25.02 23.27
CA SER A 57 22.97 -23.91 23.53
C SER A 57 22.93 -22.82 22.45
N LEU A 58 22.68 -23.19 21.19
CA LEU A 58 22.49 -22.27 20.08
C LEU A 58 21.12 -21.59 20.10
N GLU A 59 20.07 -22.32 20.48
CA GLU A 59 18.70 -21.80 20.55
C GLU A 59 18.48 -20.87 21.76
N ASP A 60 19.25 -21.01 22.85
CA ASP A 60 18.82 -20.49 24.15
C ASP A 60 19.40 -19.13 24.61
N ARG A 61 20.52 -18.57 24.11
CA ARG A 61 21.22 -17.56 24.95
C ARG A 61 21.04 -16.03 24.77
N PRO A 62 20.76 -15.42 23.60
CA PRO A 62 20.34 -14.00 23.66
C PRO A 62 19.35 -13.51 22.60
N MET A 63 19.31 -14.16 21.44
CA MET A 63 18.66 -13.62 20.24
C MET A 63 17.15 -13.89 20.23
N GLN A 64 16.73 -15.08 20.68
CA GLN A 64 15.31 -15.42 20.80
C GLN A 64 14.61 -14.66 21.94
N ALA A 65 15.27 -14.50 23.09
CA ALA A 65 14.74 -13.73 24.20
C ALA A 65 14.56 -12.24 23.83
N LYS A 66 15.52 -11.65 23.09
CA LYS A 66 15.39 -10.29 22.56
C LYS A 66 14.27 -10.20 21.53
N ASN A 67 14.14 -11.16 20.61
CA ASN A 67 13.05 -11.21 19.63
C ASN A 67 11.66 -11.34 20.28
N ARG A 68 11.51 -12.22 21.28
CA ARG A 68 10.25 -12.37 22.05
C ARG A 68 9.92 -11.11 22.82
N SER A 69 10.92 -10.49 23.44
CA SER A 69 10.73 -9.26 24.21
C SER A 69 10.45 -8.04 23.33
N CYS A 70 11.03 -7.99 22.13
CA CYS A 70 10.70 -6.99 21.11
C CYS A 70 9.29 -7.22 20.54
N LYS A 71 8.85 -8.47 20.32
CA LYS A 71 7.45 -8.77 19.93
C LYS A 71 6.41 -8.35 20.98
N GLY A 72 6.72 -8.46 22.28
CA GLY A 72 5.78 -8.11 23.36
C GLY A 72 5.79 -6.64 23.77
N ARG A 73 6.96 -5.98 23.78
CA ARG A 73 7.09 -4.56 24.21
C ARG A 73 6.94 -3.56 23.06
N SER A 74 6.98 -4.02 21.80
CA SER A 74 6.64 -3.24 20.60
C SER A 74 5.13 -3.08 20.38
N CYS A 75 4.31 -2.97 21.43
CA CYS A 75 2.85 -2.99 21.29
C CYS A 75 2.14 -1.68 21.67
N PHE A 76 2.69 -0.82 22.51
CA PHE A 76 2.00 0.44 22.84
C PHE A 76 2.49 1.60 21.97
N ARG A 77 3.81 1.89 22.02
CA ARG A 77 4.40 2.99 21.23
C ARG A 77 4.30 2.73 19.73
N CYS A 78 4.57 1.52 19.27
CA CYS A 78 4.47 1.20 17.85
C CYS A 78 3.02 1.23 17.36
N ARG A 79 2.05 0.79 18.18
CA ARG A 79 0.62 0.86 17.84
C ARG A 79 0.10 2.30 17.83
N ALA A 80 0.54 3.13 18.77
CA ALA A 80 0.24 4.55 18.77
C ALA A 80 0.79 5.24 17.52
N ILE A 81 2.04 4.93 17.13
CA ILE A 81 2.64 5.44 15.89
C ILE A 81 1.87 4.92 14.66
N THR A 82 1.50 3.63 14.61
CA THR A 82 0.72 3.06 13.49
C THR A 82 -0.64 3.76 13.34
N ASN A 83 -1.35 4.01 14.44
CA ASN A 83 -2.63 4.72 14.39
C ASN A 83 -2.44 6.16 13.92
N GLN A 84 -1.43 6.88 14.43
CA GLN A 84 -1.12 8.24 13.97
C GLN A 84 -0.76 8.28 12.48
N ILE A 85 0.01 7.30 11.98
CA ILE A 85 0.33 7.20 10.55
C ILE A 85 -0.96 7.02 9.74
N LYS A 86 -1.84 6.13 10.17
CA LYS A 86 -3.12 5.86 9.49
C LYS A 86 -3.99 7.12 9.41
N ASP A 87 -4.13 7.85 10.52
CA ASP A 87 -4.94 9.08 10.55
C ASP A 87 -4.35 10.17 9.64
N LEU A 88 -3.02 10.30 9.62
CA LEU A 88 -2.32 11.24 8.74
C LEU A 88 -2.45 10.87 7.25
N GLU A 89 -2.45 9.57 6.93
CA GLU A 89 -2.67 9.09 5.56
C GLU A 89 -4.09 9.41 5.07
N GLU A 90 -5.10 9.25 5.92
CA GLU A 90 -6.50 9.59 5.62
C GLU A 90 -6.69 11.10 5.42
N GLN A 91 -6.07 11.92 6.28
CA GLN A 91 -6.06 13.37 6.11
C GLN A 91 -5.37 13.78 4.79
N ARG A 92 -4.24 13.15 4.46
CA ARG A 92 -3.53 13.41 3.20
C ARG A 92 -4.37 13.07 1.98
N SER A 93 -5.14 11.97 2.01
CA SER A 93 -6.08 11.62 0.94
C SER A 93 -7.13 12.71 0.76
N THR A 94 -7.78 13.12 1.86
CA THR A 94 -8.84 14.12 1.84
C THR A 94 -8.36 15.47 1.31
N ILE A 95 -7.16 15.90 1.70
CA ILE A 95 -6.57 17.16 1.23
C ILE A 95 -6.24 17.09 -0.27
N GLU A 96 -5.68 15.97 -0.74
CA GLU A 96 -5.32 15.84 -2.16
C GLU A 96 -6.58 15.76 -3.04
N GLU A 97 -7.65 15.11 -2.58
CA GLU A 97 -8.95 15.12 -3.27
C GLU A 97 -9.52 16.54 -3.40
N ARG A 98 -9.58 17.30 -2.29
CA ARG A 98 -10.04 18.70 -2.31
C ARG A 98 -9.17 19.57 -3.21
N ARG A 99 -7.85 19.35 -3.20
CA ARG A 99 -6.91 20.06 -4.06
C ARG A 99 -7.16 19.79 -5.54
N GLN A 100 -7.49 18.56 -5.92
CA GLN A 100 -7.85 18.23 -7.31
C GLN A 100 -9.16 18.88 -7.74
N VAL A 101 -10.18 18.89 -6.87
CA VAL A 101 -11.46 19.57 -7.14
C VAL A 101 -11.24 21.07 -7.35
N LEU A 102 -10.49 21.73 -6.47
CA LEU A 102 -10.17 23.16 -6.60
C LEU A 102 -9.37 23.47 -7.87
N LYS A 103 -8.45 22.60 -8.30
CA LYS A 103 -7.74 22.77 -9.58
C LYS A 103 -8.70 22.73 -10.77
N LYS A 104 -9.69 21.84 -10.76
CA LYS A 104 -10.71 21.76 -11.83
C LYS A 104 -11.59 23.02 -11.84
N LEU A 105 -12.08 23.46 -10.68
CA LEU A 105 -12.89 24.68 -10.55
C LEU A 105 -12.13 25.93 -11.04
N LYS A 106 -10.87 26.10 -10.64
CA LYS A 106 -10.04 27.22 -11.15
C LYS A 106 -9.78 27.14 -12.65
N GLN A 107 -9.60 25.93 -13.19
CA GLN A 107 -9.45 25.77 -14.63
C GLN A 107 -10.75 26.12 -15.38
N ASP A 108 -11.91 25.89 -14.78
CA ASP A 108 -13.19 26.24 -15.36
C ASP A 108 -13.52 27.74 -15.20
N GLU A 109 -13.07 28.38 -14.12
CA GLU A 109 -13.16 29.84 -13.92
C GLU A 109 -12.32 30.62 -14.94
N VAL A 110 -11.10 30.18 -15.24
CA VAL A 110 -10.22 30.83 -16.24
C VAL A 110 -10.73 30.62 -17.69
N LYS A 111 -11.68 29.70 -17.93
CA LYS A 111 -12.32 29.51 -19.25
C LYS A 111 -13.45 30.52 -19.53
N ALA A 112 -13.82 31.39 -18.58
CA ALA A 112 -14.69 32.54 -18.85
C ALA A 112 -13.88 33.66 -19.53
N GLN A 113 -13.62 33.48 -20.83
CA GLN A 113 -12.94 34.47 -21.65
C GLN A 113 -13.93 35.60 -22.00
N ILE A 114 -13.84 36.74 -21.31
CA ILE A 114 -14.38 38.00 -21.84
C ILE A 114 -13.58 38.28 -23.11
N ILE A 115 -14.21 38.22 -24.28
CA ILE A 115 -13.63 38.65 -25.56
C ILE A 115 -14.08 40.10 -25.74
N PRO A 116 -13.23 41.11 -25.49
CA PRO A 116 -13.59 42.50 -25.74
C PRO A 116 -13.62 42.70 -27.25
N ASP A 117 -14.77 43.11 -27.78
CA ASP A 117 -14.87 43.59 -29.16
C ASP A 117 -14.14 44.94 -29.25
N LEU A 118 -13.03 44.98 -29.98
CA LEU A 118 -12.13 46.13 -30.11
C LEU A 118 -12.46 46.99 -31.33
N ASN A 119 -13.62 46.79 -31.96
CA ASN A 119 -13.94 47.44 -33.24
C ASN A 119 -14.29 48.94 -33.11
N ASP A 120 -14.63 49.43 -31.91
CA ASP A 120 -14.91 50.86 -31.68
C ASP A 120 -14.29 51.39 -30.37
N LYS A 121 -13.37 52.36 -30.48
CA LYS A 121 -12.67 52.99 -29.34
C LYS A 121 -13.56 53.83 -28.42
N SER A 122 -14.82 54.01 -28.78
CA SER A 122 -15.78 54.89 -28.09
C SER A 122 -16.93 54.12 -27.42
N LYS A 123 -16.96 52.78 -27.50
CA LYS A 123 -18.06 51.97 -26.97
C LYS A 123 -17.55 50.67 -26.35
N ILE A 124 -17.78 50.46 -25.05
CA ILE A 124 -17.51 49.17 -24.40
C ILE A 124 -18.72 48.28 -24.68
N SER A 125 -18.61 47.46 -25.72
CA SER A 125 -19.62 46.45 -26.05
C SER A 125 -19.12 45.07 -25.60
N GLY A 126 -19.97 44.34 -24.88
CA GLY A 126 -19.68 42.99 -24.44
C GLY A 126 -20.94 42.14 -24.40
N HIS A 127 -20.77 40.84 -24.66
CA HIS A 127 -21.82 39.84 -24.51
C HIS A 127 -21.57 39.06 -23.22
N ILE A 128 -22.52 39.11 -22.29
CA ILE A 128 -22.52 38.19 -21.15
C ILE A 128 -23.23 36.92 -21.62
N VAL A 129 -22.49 35.81 -21.65
CA VAL A 129 -23.04 34.50 -22.03
C VAL A 129 -23.21 33.67 -20.77
N ASP A 130 -24.44 33.59 -20.28
CA ASP A 130 -24.84 32.59 -19.28
C ASP A 130 -25.12 31.26 -20.02
N LYS A 131 -24.21 30.29 -19.84
CA LYS A 131 -24.29 28.98 -20.50
C LYS A 131 -25.35 28.05 -19.88
N GLU A 132 -25.82 28.33 -18.66
CA GLU A 132 -26.81 27.50 -17.98
C GLU A 132 -28.24 27.89 -18.42
N LYS A 133 -28.46 29.18 -18.69
CA LYS A 133 -29.77 29.71 -19.14
C LYS A 133 -29.92 29.87 -20.65
N LYS A 134 -28.87 29.66 -21.47
CA LYS A 134 -28.86 29.95 -22.91
C LYS A 134 -29.37 31.37 -23.24
N MET A 135 -29.09 32.35 -22.38
CA MET A 135 -29.46 33.75 -22.61
C MET A 135 -28.20 34.56 -22.91
N VAL A 136 -28.26 35.36 -23.97
CA VAL A 136 -27.24 36.34 -24.34
C VAL A 136 -27.82 37.70 -24.01
N GLU A 137 -27.40 38.29 -22.90
CA GLU A 137 -27.73 39.69 -22.61
C GLU A 137 -26.68 40.60 -23.25
N LYS A 138 -27.17 41.52 -24.08
CA LYS A 138 -26.37 42.53 -24.74
C LYS A 138 -26.27 43.73 -23.80
N LEU A 139 -25.09 43.94 -23.20
CA LEU A 139 -24.83 45.16 -22.44
C LEU A 139 -24.40 46.25 -23.42
N GLU A 140 -25.26 47.25 -23.58
CA GLU A 140 -24.92 48.52 -24.22
C GLU A 140 -24.86 49.60 -23.15
N VAL A 141 -23.65 50.04 -22.80
CA VAL A 141 -23.46 51.22 -21.95
C VAL A 141 -22.98 52.36 -22.85
N ASN A 142 -23.82 53.37 -23.04
CA ASN A 142 -23.46 54.57 -23.80
C ASN A 142 -22.73 55.55 -22.87
N SER A 143 -21.52 55.95 -23.27
CA SER A 143 -20.59 56.74 -22.47
C SER A 143 -20.89 58.25 -22.42
N GLU A 144 -21.97 58.72 -23.04
CA GLU A 144 -22.25 60.17 -23.14
C GLU A 144 -23.18 60.74 -22.05
N GLU A 145 -23.83 59.91 -21.22
CA GLU A 145 -24.75 60.40 -20.17
C GLU A 145 -24.38 60.01 -18.73
N MET A 146 -23.29 59.27 -18.53
CA MET A 146 -22.92 58.74 -17.22
C MET A 146 -21.45 59.01 -16.94
N GLY A 147 -21.13 59.69 -15.82
CA GLY A 147 -19.75 59.94 -15.44
C GLY A 147 -19.00 58.63 -15.16
N ASP A 148 -17.69 58.60 -15.40
CA ASP A 148 -16.84 57.41 -15.20
C ASP A 148 -17.06 56.75 -13.81
N PHE A 149 -17.39 57.57 -12.81
CA PHE A 149 -17.73 57.12 -11.47
C PHE A 149 -19.09 56.40 -11.39
N ASP A 150 -20.11 56.92 -12.06
CA ASP A 150 -21.45 56.34 -12.08
C ASP A 150 -21.49 55.04 -12.90
N ALA A 151 -20.70 54.95 -13.98
CA ALA A 151 -20.54 53.73 -14.76
C ALA A 151 -19.81 52.63 -13.95
N CYS A 152 -18.78 53.01 -13.20
CA CYS A 152 -18.07 52.10 -12.30
C CYS A 152 -19.00 51.62 -11.17
N ASN A 153 -19.76 52.52 -10.55
CA ASN A 153 -20.69 52.20 -9.48
C ASN A 153 -21.88 51.33 -9.95
N ALA A 154 -22.39 51.57 -11.17
CA ALA A 154 -23.41 50.71 -11.77
C ALA A 154 -22.88 49.30 -12.04
N SER A 155 -21.64 49.19 -12.54
CA SER A 155 -20.98 47.91 -12.76
C SER A 155 -20.80 47.14 -11.45
N TRP A 156 -20.38 47.82 -10.37
CA TRP A 156 -20.17 47.20 -9.06
C TRP A 156 -21.47 46.86 -8.33
N LYS A 157 -22.56 47.61 -8.55
CA LYS A 157 -23.88 47.32 -7.98
C LYS A 157 -24.47 46.01 -8.50
N MET A 158 -24.25 45.70 -9.78
CA MET A 158 -24.69 44.43 -10.38
C MET A 158 -23.96 43.21 -9.75
N ASP A 159 -22.68 43.35 -9.40
CA ASP A 159 -21.89 42.30 -8.73
C ASP A 159 -22.29 42.09 -7.25
N LEU A 160 -22.61 43.17 -6.53
CA LEU A 160 -22.94 43.10 -5.10
C LEU A 160 -24.30 42.44 -4.81
N ASP A 161 -25.29 42.60 -5.68
CA ASP A 161 -26.60 41.98 -5.51
C ASP A 161 -26.54 40.45 -5.71
N TYR A 162 -25.63 39.95 -6.56
CA TYR A 162 -25.43 38.51 -6.80
C TYR A 162 -24.68 37.80 -5.64
N VAL A 163 -23.70 38.49 -5.04
CA VAL A 163 -22.95 37.98 -3.88
C VAL A 163 -23.79 37.99 -2.61
N SER A 164 -24.63 39.01 -2.41
CA SER A 164 -25.50 39.12 -1.23
C SER A 164 -26.58 38.02 -1.19
N LEU A 165 -27.12 37.63 -2.34
CA LEU A 165 -28.06 36.51 -2.45
C LEU A 165 -27.41 35.15 -2.16
N THR A 166 -26.13 34.96 -2.51
CA THR A 166 -25.43 33.69 -2.30
C THR A 166 -25.09 33.46 -0.82
N VAL A 167 -24.68 34.51 -0.10
CA VAL A 167 -24.40 34.43 1.33
C VAL A 167 -25.69 34.22 2.16
N LEU A 168 -26.83 34.79 1.73
CA LEU A 168 -28.11 34.56 2.41
C LEU A 168 -28.66 33.14 2.22
N VAL A 169 -28.42 32.50 1.06
CA VAL A 169 -28.86 31.12 0.83
C VAL A 169 -28.02 30.11 1.61
N GLU A 170 -26.69 30.32 1.75
CA GLU A 170 -25.85 29.42 2.57
C GLU A 170 -26.17 29.49 4.07
N VAL A 171 -26.54 30.67 4.61
CA VAL A 171 -26.89 30.82 6.03
C VAL A 171 -28.27 30.22 6.37
N SER A 172 -29.18 30.09 5.41
CA SER A 172 -30.50 29.50 5.63
C SER A 172 -30.57 27.97 5.49
N VAL A 173 -29.54 27.32 4.93
CA VAL A 173 -29.48 25.84 4.80
C VAL A 173 -28.85 25.17 6.04
N ASP A 174 -28.19 25.94 6.91
CA ASP A 174 -27.49 25.45 8.11
C ASP A 174 -28.23 25.77 9.44
N ARG A 175 -29.57 25.79 9.42
CA ARG A 175 -30.40 25.93 10.64
C ARG A 175 -31.59 24.98 10.71
#